data_AF-A0A024U0C7-F1
#
_entry.id   AF-A0A024U0C7-F1
#
_cell.length_a   1.000
_cell.length_b   1.000
_cell.length_c   1.000
_cell.angle_alpha   90.00
_cell.angle_beta   90.00
_cell.angle_gamma   90.00
#
_symmetry.space_group_name_H-M   'P 1'
#
loop_
_entity.id
_entity.type
_entity.pdbx_description
1 polymer ?
#
loop_
_entity_poly.entity_id
_entity_poly.type
_entity_poly.pdbx_seq_one_letter_code
_entity_poly.pdbx_strand_id
1 'polypeptide(L)'
;MPRTSRKRRHLTVTKKLDVVKQHHCDGTSVYMFAKKYGVQGNQVLRWVRDYEKLKAAMPRSPGLSSTHAGRAVARSVVEAQVLEYFQYLREHDVTISTMMLVLKAQRINPDFHGGKTKALTSWVYQFLR
;
A
#
# COMPACT_ATOMS: atom_id res chain seq x y z
N MET A 1 25.68 -21.37 11.25
CA MET A 1 24.26 -21.68 10.94
C MET A 1 23.84 -20.97 9.65
N PRO A 2 23.54 -21.68 8.56
CA PRO A 2 23.11 -21.02 7.32
C PRO A 2 21.69 -20.45 7.52
N ARG A 3 21.51 -19.15 7.29
CA ARG A 3 20.20 -18.49 7.30
C ARG A 3 19.50 -18.82 5.98
N THR A 4 18.72 -19.90 5.96
CA THR A 4 17.86 -20.20 4.81
C THR A 4 16.87 -19.05 4.61
N SER A 5 16.86 -18.46 3.42
CA SER A 5 15.97 -17.34 3.07
C SER A 5 14.54 -17.88 2.88
N ARG A 6 13.81 -18.03 3.99
CA ARG A 6 12.42 -18.47 3.94
C ARG A 6 11.58 -17.40 3.22
N LYS A 7 11.03 -17.73 2.05
CA LYS A 7 10.10 -16.86 1.30
C LYS A 7 9.00 -16.35 2.24
N ARG A 8 8.79 -15.04 2.32
CA ARG A 8 7.77 -14.43 3.18
C ARG A 8 6.39 -14.91 2.73
N ARG A 9 5.68 -15.61 3.62
CA ARG A 9 4.29 -16.00 3.37
C ARG A 9 3.38 -14.83 3.76
N HIS A 10 2.58 -14.35 2.81
CA HIS A 10 1.58 -13.32 3.05
C HIS A 10 0.26 -13.99 3.49
N LEU A 11 -0.13 -13.78 4.74
CA LEU A 11 -1.47 -14.10 5.22
C LEU A 11 -2.39 -12.87 5.13
N THR A 12 -3.66 -13.12 4.80
CA THR A 12 -4.73 -12.12 4.78
C THR A 12 -5.02 -11.62 6.20
N VAL A 13 -5.62 -10.43 6.30
CA VAL A 13 -6.00 -9.81 7.59
C VAL A 13 -7.00 -10.70 8.35
N THR A 14 -7.95 -11.31 7.63
CA THR A 14 -8.93 -12.27 8.19
C THR A 14 -8.25 -13.44 8.88
N LYS A 15 -7.33 -14.12 8.20
CA LYS A 15 -6.60 -15.27 8.76
C LYS A 15 -5.73 -14.88 9.96
N LYS A 16 -5.16 -13.66 9.98
CA LYS A 16 -4.41 -13.16 11.14
C LYS A 16 -5.34 -12.93 12.34
N LEU A 17 -6.52 -12.37 12.11
CA LEU A 17 -7.51 -12.15 13.16
C LEU A 17 -8.02 -13.47 13.75
N ASP A 18 -8.24 -14.50 12.92
CA ASP A 18 -8.63 -15.82 13.41
C ASP A 18 -7.56 -16.44 14.31
N VAL A 19 -6.28 -16.32 13.92
CA VAL A 19 -5.14 -16.78 14.74
C VAL A 19 -5.12 -16.06 16.09
N VAL A 20 -5.32 -14.75 16.10
CA VAL A 20 -5.30 -13.96 17.35
C VAL A 20 -6.50 -14.30 18.23
N LYS A 21 -7.69 -14.45 17.66
CA LYS A 21 -8.89 -14.89 18.38
C LYS A 21 -8.68 -16.26 19.01
N GLN A 22 -8.19 -17.25 18.25
CA GLN A 22 -7.89 -18.58 18.78
C GLN A 22 -6.80 -18.56 19.86
N HIS A 23 -5.79 -17.69 19.74
CA HIS A 23 -4.79 -17.53 20.78
C HIS A 23 -5.39 -17.00 22.10
N HIS A 24 -6.31 -16.02 22.02
CA HIS A 24 -6.97 -15.45 23.20
C HIS A 24 -8.03 -16.38 23.81
N CYS A 25 -8.77 -17.13 22.99
CA CYS A 25 -9.83 -18.03 23.46
C CYS A 25 -9.29 -19.37 23.98
N ASP A 26 -8.35 -19.99 23.26
CA ASP A 26 -7.93 -21.38 23.53
C ASP A 26 -6.60 -21.46 24.28
N GLY A 27 -5.93 -20.32 24.52
CA GLY A 27 -4.58 -20.28 25.10
C GLY A 27 -3.51 -20.97 24.23
N THR A 28 -3.84 -21.24 22.96
CA THR A 28 -2.99 -22.04 22.06
C THR A 28 -1.64 -21.37 21.86
N SER A 29 -0.55 -22.10 22.10
CA SER A 29 0.81 -21.56 22.00
C SER A 29 1.13 -20.96 20.62
N VAL A 30 1.79 -19.80 20.65
CA VAL A 30 2.35 -19.11 19.47
C VAL A 30 3.16 -20.04 18.57
N TYR A 31 3.87 -21.01 19.17
CA TYR A 31 4.67 -21.99 18.44
C TYR A 31 3.81 -22.87 17.50
N MET A 32 2.63 -23.27 17.95
CA MET A 32 1.71 -24.11 17.17
C MET A 32 1.21 -23.36 15.94
N PHE A 33 0.86 -22.09 16.07
CA PHE A 33 0.47 -21.25 14.94
C PHE A 33 1.61 -20.98 13.97
N ALA A 34 2.82 -20.74 14.48
CA ALA A 34 4.01 -20.58 13.66
C ALA A 34 4.27 -21.82 12.78
N LYS A 35 4.14 -23.01 13.36
CA LYS A 35 4.29 -24.28 12.63
C LYS A 35 3.16 -24.51 11.63
N LYS A 36 1.90 -24.34 12.05
CA LYS A 36 0.69 -24.57 11.23
C LYS A 36 0.63 -23.67 10.00
N TYR A 37 0.93 -22.39 10.17
CA TYR A 37 0.86 -21.41 9.08
C TYR A 37 2.20 -21.14 8.38
N GLY A 38 3.27 -21.81 8.83
CA GLY A 38 4.62 -21.64 8.28
C GLY A 38 5.18 -20.22 8.48
N VAL A 39 4.77 -19.55 9.56
CA VAL A 39 5.16 -18.17 9.91
C VAL A 39 6.12 -18.18 11.08
N GLN A 40 6.82 -17.07 11.31
CA GLN A 40 7.71 -16.96 12.47
C GLN A 40 6.90 -16.64 13.73
N GLY A 41 7.30 -17.19 14.89
CA GLY A 41 6.63 -16.90 16.17
C GLY A 41 6.53 -15.40 16.48
N ASN A 42 7.59 -14.64 16.16
CA ASN A 42 7.59 -13.18 16.29
C ASN A 42 6.53 -12.48 15.44
N GLN A 43 6.10 -13.07 14.32
CA GLN A 43 5.01 -12.50 13.50
C GLN A 43 3.66 -12.68 14.19
N VAL A 44 3.44 -13.86 14.79
CA VAL A 44 2.22 -14.15 15.55
C VAL A 44 2.13 -13.25 16.78
N LEU A 45 3.22 -13.08 17.53
CA LEU A 45 3.27 -12.14 18.67
C LEU A 45 2.95 -10.70 18.26
N ARG A 46 3.44 -10.26 17.10
CA ARG A 46 3.08 -8.93 16.55
C ARG A 46 1.59 -8.84 16.23
N TRP A 47 0.99 -9.87 15.66
CA TRP A 47 -0.46 -9.87 15.37
C TRP A 47 -1.29 -9.80 16.64
N VAL A 48 -0.90 -10.53 17.69
CA VAL A 48 -1.55 -10.50 19.01
C VAL A 48 -1.46 -9.08 19.60
N ARG A 49 -0.28 -8.46 19.57
CA ARG A 49 -0.09 -7.09 20.06
C ARG A 49 -0.86 -6.05 19.25
N ASP A 50 -0.92 -6.20 17.93
CA ASP A 50 -1.57 -5.26 17.02
C ASP A 50 -3.03 -5.66 16.69
N TYR A 51 -3.69 -6.42 17.56
CA TYR A 51 -5.04 -6.96 17.34
C TYR A 51 -6.07 -5.88 16.98
N GLU A 52 -6.12 -4.79 17.76
CA GLU A 52 -7.07 -3.69 17.51
C GLU A 52 -6.83 -3.01 16.16
N LYS A 53 -5.57 -2.89 15.73
CA LYS A 53 -5.22 -2.36 14.40
C LYS A 53 -5.65 -3.30 13.29
N LEU A 54 -5.52 -4.62 13.50
CA LEU A 54 -6.00 -5.62 12.54
C LEU A 54 -7.53 -5.59 12.43
N LYS A 55 -8.24 -5.41 13.55
CA LYS A 55 -9.70 -5.30 13.60
C LYS A 55 -10.20 -4.06 12.87
N ALA A 56 -9.55 -2.91 13.09
CA ALA A 56 -9.84 -1.66 12.36
C ALA A 56 -9.54 -1.75 10.85
N ALA A 57 -8.67 -2.67 10.43
CA ALA A 57 -8.35 -2.92 9.01
C ALA A 57 -9.35 -3.86 8.32
N MET A 58 -10.15 -4.64 9.07
CA MET A 58 -11.11 -5.61 8.53
C MET A 58 -12.23 -4.99 7.67
N PRO A 59 -12.93 -3.89 8.08
CA PRO A 59 -13.97 -3.28 7.24
C PRO A 59 -13.42 -2.66 5.95
N ARG A 60 -12.09 -2.51 5.81
CA ARG A 60 -11.44 -2.04 4.58
C ARG A 60 -11.14 -3.15 3.57
N SER A 61 -11.46 -4.41 3.86
CA SER A 61 -11.00 -5.56 3.05
C SER A 61 -11.95 -6.77 3.12
N PRO A 62 -13.10 -6.78 2.40
CA PRO A 62 -13.94 -7.97 2.33
C PRO A 62 -13.48 -9.01 1.30
N GLY A 63 -12.68 -8.63 0.30
CA GLY A 63 -12.16 -9.57 -0.69
C GLY A 63 -11.44 -8.83 -1.79
N LEU A 64 -10.09 -8.90 -1.80
CA LEU A 64 -9.19 -8.36 -2.82
C LEU A 64 -9.77 -7.22 -3.69
N SER A 65 -9.77 -6.00 -3.18
CA SER A 65 -9.56 -4.84 -4.04
C SER A 65 -8.29 -4.18 -3.52
N SER A 66 -7.26 -4.12 -4.35
CA SER A 66 -5.98 -3.54 -3.97
C SER A 66 -6.10 -2.02 -3.83
N THR A 67 -6.77 -1.58 -2.78
CA THR A 67 -6.56 -0.29 -2.17
C THR A 67 -5.68 -0.57 -0.96
N HIS A 68 -4.40 -0.89 -1.21
CA HIS A 68 -3.45 -0.08 -0.46
C HIS A 68 -3.89 1.33 -0.81
N ALA A 69 -4.56 2.04 0.12
CA ALA A 69 -4.47 3.48 0.08
C ALA A 69 -2.97 3.67 -0.02
N GLY A 70 -2.51 4.05 -1.22
CA GLY A 70 -1.10 4.27 -1.46
C GLY A 70 -0.61 5.16 -0.33
N ARG A 71 0.70 5.10 -0.04
CA ARG A 71 1.34 6.08 0.83
C ARG A 71 0.65 7.42 0.64
N ALA A 72 -0.05 7.93 1.68
CA ALA A 72 -0.84 9.15 1.56
C ALA A 72 0.03 10.17 0.84
N VAL A 73 -0.38 10.56 -0.38
CA VAL A 73 0.50 11.37 -1.21
C VAL A 73 0.68 12.67 -0.46
N ALA A 74 1.88 12.86 0.07
CA ALA A 74 2.23 13.96 0.96
C ALA A 74 2.16 15.34 0.28
N ARG A 75 1.63 15.43 -0.94
CA ARG A 75 1.62 16.62 -1.79
C ARG A 75 0.33 16.65 -2.63
N SER A 76 -0.82 16.72 -1.95
CA SER A 76 -2.15 16.71 -2.56
C SER A 76 -2.41 17.88 -3.52
N VAL A 77 -1.78 19.05 -3.30
CA VAL A 77 -2.04 20.25 -4.11
C VAL A 77 -1.50 20.10 -5.53
N VAL A 78 -0.29 19.55 -5.71
CA VAL A 78 0.29 19.35 -7.04
C VAL A 78 -0.52 18.31 -7.81
N GLU A 79 -0.89 17.21 -7.14
CA GLU A 79 -1.73 16.17 -7.74
C GLU A 79 -3.12 16.68 -8.13
N ALA A 80 -3.77 17.48 -7.28
CA ALA A 80 -5.07 18.07 -7.58
C ALA A 80 -5.02 18.98 -8.82
N GLN A 81 -4.03 19.87 -8.91
CA GLN A 81 -3.88 20.76 -10.07
C GLN A 81 -3.48 20.03 -11.36
N VAL A 82 -2.70 18.95 -11.25
CA VAL A 82 -2.38 18.09 -12.41
C VAL A 82 -3.63 17.30 -12.84
N LEU A 83 -4.48 16.90 -11.90
CA LEU A 83 -5.75 16.22 -12.18
C LEU A 83 -6.73 17.15 -12.91
N GLU A 84 -6.90 18.38 -12.44
CA GLU A 84 -7.73 19.39 -13.12
C GLU A 84 -7.23 19.63 -14.55
N TYR A 85 -5.92 19.75 -14.74
CA TYR A 85 -5.32 19.91 -16.06
C TYR A 85 -5.55 18.67 -16.94
N PHE A 86 -5.42 17.47 -16.38
CA PHE A 86 -5.67 16.22 -17.09
C PHE A 86 -7.14 16.12 -17.54
N GLN A 87 -8.09 16.47 -16.68
CA GLN A 87 -9.53 16.48 -16.99
C GLN A 87 -9.84 17.47 -18.11
N TYR A 88 -9.30 18.69 -18.03
CA TYR A 88 -9.42 19.69 -19.09
C TYR A 88 -8.93 19.15 -20.46
N LEU A 89 -7.77 18.50 -20.51
CA LEU A 89 -7.26 17.93 -21.76
C LEU A 89 -8.14 16.79 -22.29
N ARG A 90 -8.71 15.98 -21.41
CA ARG A 90 -9.64 14.89 -21.76
C ARG A 90 -10.94 15.44 -22.35
N GLU A 91 -11.48 16.52 -21.79
CA GLU A 91 -12.70 17.16 -22.26
C GLU A 91 -12.54 17.85 -23.62
N HIS A 92 -11.31 18.28 -23.94
CA HIS A 92 -10.99 18.95 -25.21
C HIS A 92 -10.40 18.00 -26.27
N ASP A 93 -10.51 16.68 -26.07
CA ASP A 93 -10.00 15.63 -26.97
C ASP A 93 -8.51 15.82 -27.37
N VAL A 94 -7.72 16.40 -26.46
CA VAL A 94 -6.28 16.60 -26.68
C VAL A 94 -5.52 15.33 -26.32
N THR A 95 -4.67 14.86 -27.22
CA THR A 95 -3.76 13.74 -26.94
C THR A 95 -2.86 14.07 -25.75
N ILE A 96 -3.00 13.30 -24.67
CA ILE A 96 -2.27 13.53 -23.41
C ILE A 96 -0.98 12.72 -23.42
N SER A 97 0.15 13.41 -23.53
CA SER A 97 1.45 12.78 -23.34
C SER A 97 1.87 12.80 -21.88
N THR A 98 2.65 11.80 -21.46
CA THR A 98 3.27 11.74 -20.13
C THR A 98 4.07 13.01 -19.82
N MET A 99 4.75 13.57 -20.83
CA MET A 99 5.57 14.78 -20.66
C MET A 99 4.75 16.03 -20.37
N MET A 100 3.52 16.14 -20.88
CA MET A 100 2.64 17.27 -20.56
C MET A 100 2.32 17.31 -19.06
N LEU A 101 2.06 16.15 -18.46
CA LEU A 101 1.78 16.04 -17.02
C LEU A 101 3.04 16.27 -16.18
N VAL A 102 4.21 15.77 -16.62
CA VAL A 102 5.50 16.05 -15.97
C VAL A 102 5.80 17.55 -15.98
N LEU A 103 5.65 18.22 -17.12
CA LEU A 103 5.90 19.66 -17.25
C LEU A 103 4.91 20.48 -16.42
N LYS A 104 3.63 20.11 -16.39
CA LYS A 104 2.64 20.77 -15.53
C LYS A 104 3.03 20.62 -14.05
N ALA A 105 3.40 19.41 -13.61
CA ALA A 105 3.83 19.17 -12.24
C ALA A 105 5.08 19.99 -11.86
N GLN A 106 6.08 20.07 -12.76
CA GLN A 106 7.27 20.89 -12.56
C GLN A 106 6.97 22.40 -12.50
N ARG A 107 6.03 22.88 -13.32
CA ARG A 107 5.59 24.28 -13.29
C ARG A 107 4.91 24.66 -11.98
N ILE A 108 4.16 23.73 -11.38
CA ILE A 108 3.51 23.94 -10.09
C ILE A 108 4.52 23.89 -8.95
N ASN A 109 5.43 22.90 -8.97
CA ASN A 109 6.47 22.76 -7.96
C ASN A 109 7.74 22.13 -8.59
N PRO A 110 8.80 22.92 -8.79
CA PRO A 110 10.06 22.44 -9.37
C PRO A 110 10.73 21.30 -8.56
N ASP A 111 10.53 21.27 -7.24
CA ASP A 111 11.10 20.27 -6.33
C ASP A 111 10.17 19.06 -6.13
N PHE A 112 9.10 18.94 -6.92
CA PHE A 112 8.21 17.78 -6.92
C PHE A 112 8.98 16.51 -7.32
N HIS A 113 8.90 15.45 -6.49
CA HIS A 113 9.75 14.25 -6.59
C HIS A 113 11.27 14.55 -6.72
N GLY A 114 11.72 15.65 -6.12
CA GLY A 114 13.11 16.11 -6.16
C GLY A 114 13.53 16.65 -7.52
N GLY A 115 12.59 17.14 -8.34
CA GLY A 115 12.83 17.71 -9.67
C GLY A 115 13.31 16.71 -10.72
N LYS A 116 13.44 15.43 -10.38
CA LYS A 116 14.00 14.40 -11.25
C LYS A 116 12.96 13.92 -12.25
N THR A 117 13.17 14.21 -13.54
CA THR A 117 12.27 13.80 -14.64
C THR A 117 11.95 12.31 -14.65
N LYS A 118 12.93 11.43 -14.38
CA LYS A 118 12.70 9.98 -14.29
C LYS A 118 11.75 9.60 -13.15
N ALA A 119 11.87 10.26 -12.00
CA ALA A 119 10.99 10.02 -10.86
C ALA A 119 9.57 10.52 -11.14
N LEU A 120 9.45 11.68 -11.79
CA LEU A 120 8.16 12.23 -12.23
C LEU A 120 7.48 11.36 -13.29
N THR A 121 8.23 10.85 -14.27
CA THR A 121 7.68 9.97 -15.31
C THR A 121 7.13 8.68 -14.68
N SER A 122 7.86 8.07 -13.75
CA SER A 122 7.40 6.90 -12.99
C SER A 122 6.14 7.22 -12.16
N TRP A 123 6.12 8.40 -11.54
CA TRP A 123 4.95 8.89 -10.81
C TRP A 123 3.73 9.07 -11.72
N VAL A 124 3.87 9.61 -12.94
CA VAL A 124 2.73 9.76 -13.87
C VAL A 124 2.06 8.42 -14.18
N TYR A 125 2.85 7.35 -14.37
CA TYR A 125 2.26 6.02 -14.57
C TYR A 125 1.48 5.51 -13.35
N GLN A 126 1.85 5.93 -12.14
CA GLN A 126 1.10 5.62 -10.93
C GLN A 126 -0.13 6.52 -10.77
N PHE A 127 -0.03 7.78 -11.19
CA PHE A 127 -1.11 8.78 -11.17
C PHE A 127 -2.24 8.45 -12.14
N LEU A 128 -1.91 7.87 -13.31
CA LEU A 128 -2.88 7.48 -14.34
C LEU A 128 -3.50 6.09 -14.14
N ARG A 129 -3.09 5.37 -13.08
CA ARG A 129 -3.57 4.02 -12.79
C ARG A 129 -4.87 4.05 -12.00
#